data_AF-A0A482YNA1-F1
#
_entry.id   AF-A0A482YNA1-F1
#
_cell.length_a   1.000
_cell.length_b   1.000
_cell.length_c   1.000
_cell.angle_alpha   90.00
_cell.angle_beta   90.00
_cell.angle_gamma   90.00
#
_symmetry.space_group_name_H-M   'P 1'
#
loop_
_entity.id
_entity.type
_entity.pdbx_description
1 polymer ?
#
loop_
_entity_poly.entity_id
_entity_poly.type
_entity_poly.pdbx_seq_one_letter_code
_entity_poly.pdbx_strand_id
1 'polypeptide(L)'
;MTRNCLKLDWSPEQVCGWLDTNNILKLHHESIYRYLLKDKLGGGNLYKYLRHQGRPYRKRYGYVNNRTGIPNRVDIDERSEAANNQDEFGHFEADTIIGKAHQGVIVTLDERISKLRLAYPLNSKTQRGG
;
A
#
# COMPACT_ATOMS: atom_id res chain seq x y z
N MET A 1 29.40 9.47 -8.86
CA MET A 1 28.15 10.24 -9.00
C MET A 1 26.92 9.35 -8.86
N THR A 2 26.73 8.35 -9.73
CA THR A 2 25.65 7.32 -9.62
C THR A 2 25.53 6.67 -8.24
N ARG A 3 26.65 6.33 -7.60
CA ARG A 3 26.68 5.75 -6.24
C ARG A 3 26.09 6.68 -5.16
N ASN A 4 26.22 7.99 -5.30
CA ASN A 4 25.68 8.95 -4.32
C ASN A 4 24.18 9.11 -4.50
N CYS A 5 23.68 9.18 -5.73
CA CYS A 5 22.24 9.24 -6.00
C CYS A 5 21.53 7.97 -5.50
N LEU A 6 22.13 6.79 -5.69
CA LEU A 6 21.60 5.54 -5.15
C LEU A 6 21.53 5.52 -3.63
N LYS A 7 22.52 6.09 -2.92
CA LYS A 7 22.49 6.23 -1.45
C LYS A 7 21.44 7.22 -0.92
N LEU A 8 20.91 8.07 -1.81
CA LEU A 8 19.78 8.95 -1.52
C LEU A 8 18.43 8.28 -1.89
N ASP A 9 18.44 6.95 -2.07
CA ASP A 9 17.29 6.12 -2.44
C ASP A 9 16.64 6.48 -3.79
N TRP A 10 17.39 7.10 -4.71
CA TRP A 10 16.90 7.37 -6.07
C TRP A 10 16.78 6.09 -6.89
N SER A 11 15.69 5.96 -7.64
CA SER A 11 15.51 4.86 -8.58
C SER A 11 16.48 4.97 -9.76
N PRO A 12 16.88 3.85 -10.40
CA PRO A 12 17.72 3.86 -11.59
C PRO A 12 17.20 4.79 -12.70
N GLU A 13 15.89 4.85 -12.88
CA GLU A 13 15.23 5.73 -13.84
C GLU A 13 15.38 7.22 -13.46
N GLN A 14 15.25 7.56 -12.16
CA GLN A 14 15.49 8.92 -11.67
C GLN A 14 16.95 9.35 -11.84
N VAL A 15 17.90 8.45 -11.58
CA VAL A 15 19.32 8.71 -11.79
C VAL A 15 19.62 8.98 -13.27
N CYS A 16 19.05 8.17 -14.17
CA CYS A 16 19.15 8.40 -15.62
C CYS A 16 18.54 9.74 -16.04
N GLY A 17 17.32 10.04 -15.59
CA GLY A 17 16.65 11.30 -15.92
C GLY A 17 17.40 12.54 -15.44
N TRP A 18 17.99 12.47 -14.24
CA TRP A 18 18.83 13.54 -13.72
C TRP A 18 20.12 13.73 -14.53
N LEU A 19 20.78 12.63 -14.91
CA LEU A 19 22.01 12.70 -15.72
C LEU A 19 21.77 13.28 -17.12
N ASP A 20 20.64 12.95 -17.74
CA ASP A 20 20.22 13.48 -19.04
C ASP A 20 19.87 14.98 -18.92
N THR A 21 19.10 15.35 -17.89
CA THR A 21 18.67 16.75 -17.66
C THR A 21 19.85 17.68 -17.35
N ASN A 22 20.89 17.19 -16.67
CA ASN A 22 22.09 17.96 -16.36
C ASN A 22 23.16 17.87 -17.46
N ASN A 23 22.83 17.26 -18.61
CA ASN A 23 23.72 17.11 -19.77
C ASN A 23 25.07 16.43 -19.44
N ILE A 24 25.07 15.57 -18.41
CA ILE A 24 26.28 14.86 -17.94
C ILE A 24 26.49 13.63 -18.81
N LEU A 25 25.46 12.79 -18.92
CA LEU A 25 25.55 11.52 -19.64
C LEU A 25 24.15 10.95 -19.92
N LYS A 26 23.93 10.48 -21.15
CA LYS A 26 22.71 9.78 -21.53
C LYS A 26 22.90 8.27 -21.37
N LEU A 27 22.16 7.66 -20.46
CA LEU A 27 22.31 6.25 -20.11
C LEU A 27 20.94 5.57 -19.97
N HIS A 28 20.81 4.35 -20.45
CA HIS A 28 19.64 3.53 -20.21
C HIS A 28 19.67 2.94 -18.79
N HIS A 29 18.55 2.98 -18.08
CA HIS A 29 18.41 2.53 -16.67
C HIS A 29 18.91 1.08 -16.46
N GLU A 30 18.80 0.23 -17.47
CA GLU A 30 19.38 -1.13 -17.47
C GLU A 30 20.88 -1.14 -17.16
N SER A 31 21.64 -0.13 -17.58
CA SER A 31 23.09 -0.10 -17.28
C SER A 31 23.35 0.17 -15.80
N ILE A 32 22.46 0.91 -15.11
CA ILE A 32 22.51 1.07 -13.64
C ILE A 32 22.11 -0.25 -12.97
N TYR A 33 21.09 -0.96 -13.47
CA TYR A 33 20.76 -2.30 -12.96
C TYR A 33 21.93 -3.29 -13.11
N ARG A 34 22.61 -3.32 -14.26
CA ARG A 34 23.82 -4.13 -14.47
C ARG A 34 24.96 -3.74 -13.53
N TYR A 35 25.15 -2.44 -13.30
CA TYR A 35 26.14 -1.94 -12.34
C TYR A 35 25.83 -2.41 -10.91
N LEU A 36 24.57 -2.30 -10.47
CA LEU A 36 24.12 -2.79 -9.17
C LEU A 36 24.28 -4.30 -9.01
N LEU A 37 24.03 -5.06 -10.09
CA LEU A 37 24.23 -6.50 -10.10
C LEU A 37 25.72 -6.87 -9.96
N LYS A 38 26.61 -6.18 -10.68
CA LYS A 38 28.07 -6.35 -10.55
C LYS A 38 28.55 -6.00 -9.13
N ASP A 39 28.08 -4.90 -8.55
CA ASP A 39 28.39 -4.51 -7.16
C ASP A 39 27.95 -5.62 -6.18
N LYS A 40 26.73 -6.13 -6.34
CA LYS A 40 26.21 -7.23 -5.52
C LYS A 40 27.04 -8.52 -5.65
N LEU A 41 27.46 -8.89 -6.85
CA LEU A 41 28.32 -10.05 -7.08
C LEU A 41 29.71 -9.89 -6.45
N GLY A 42 30.21 -8.64 -6.37
CA GLY A 42 31.45 -8.29 -5.68
C GLY A 42 31.31 -8.13 -4.15
N GLY A 43 30.17 -8.49 -3.55
CA GLY A 43 29.92 -8.35 -2.10
C GLY A 43 29.47 -6.95 -1.67
N GLY A 44 29.19 -6.07 -2.62
CA GLY A 44 28.65 -4.73 -2.37
C GLY A 44 27.20 -4.74 -1.92
N ASN A 45 26.75 -3.60 -1.41
CA ASN A 45 25.44 -3.42 -0.79
C ASN A 45 24.56 -2.38 -1.49
N LEU A 46 24.94 -1.90 -2.68
CA LEU A 46 24.23 -0.80 -3.33
C LEU A 46 22.78 -1.15 -3.69
N TYR A 47 22.52 -2.42 -3.98
CA TYR A 47 21.16 -2.90 -4.27
C TYR A 47 20.19 -2.70 -3.10
N LYS A 48 20.68 -2.55 -1.85
CA LYS A 48 19.85 -2.35 -0.65
C LYS A 48 19.22 -0.96 -0.57
N TYR A 49 19.75 0.01 -1.31
CA TYR A 49 19.16 1.35 -1.41
C TYR A 49 18.06 1.43 -2.48
N LEU A 50 17.83 0.35 -3.25
CA LEU A 50 16.65 0.28 -4.09
C LEU A 50 15.41 0.02 -3.25
N ARG A 51 14.28 0.62 -3.64
CA ARG A 51 12.96 0.41 -3.02
C ARG A 51 12.59 -1.07 -2.80
N HIS A 52 12.94 -1.92 -3.76
CA HIS A 52 12.67 -3.36 -3.69
C HIS A 52 13.84 -4.16 -3.11
N GLN A 53 15.01 -3.56 -2.88
CA GLN A 53 16.20 -4.21 -2.29
C GLN A 53 16.61 -5.51 -3.00
N GLY A 54 16.37 -5.60 -4.31
CA GLY A 54 16.59 -6.83 -5.09
C GLY A 54 15.65 -7.99 -4.74
N ARG A 55 14.56 -7.75 -4.00
CA ARG A 55 13.49 -8.71 -3.79
C ARG A 55 12.69 -8.85 -5.10
N PRO A 56 12.38 -10.08 -5.52
CA PRO A 56 11.53 -10.29 -6.68
C PRO A 56 10.16 -9.68 -6.44
N TYR A 57 9.57 -9.11 -7.48
CA TYR A 57 8.18 -8.69 -7.44
C TYR A 57 7.29 -9.91 -7.16
N ARG A 58 6.35 -9.79 -6.22
CA ARG A 58 5.41 -10.87 -5.91
C ARG A 58 4.54 -11.14 -7.14
N LYS A 59 4.67 -12.33 -7.73
CA LYS A 59 3.82 -12.74 -8.86
C LYS A 59 2.35 -12.76 -8.41
N ARG A 60 1.46 -12.18 -9.22
CA ARG A 60 0.01 -12.11 -8.94
C ARG A 60 -0.75 -13.39 -9.32
N TYR A 61 -0.13 -14.27 -10.10
CA TYR A 61 -0.74 -15.51 -10.57
C TYR A 61 -0.36 -16.69 -9.67
N GLY A 62 -1.33 -17.56 -9.36
CA GLY A 62 -1.12 -18.80 -8.59
C GLY A 62 -1.53 -18.76 -7.11
N TYR A 63 -2.07 -17.64 -6.62
CA TYR A 63 -2.69 -17.58 -5.29
C TYR A 63 -4.20 -17.48 -5.47
N VAL A 64 -4.92 -18.56 -5.14
CA VAL A 64 -6.38 -18.49 -5.01
C VAL A 64 -6.64 -17.52 -3.86
N ASN A 65 -7.01 -16.29 -4.18
CA ASN A 65 -7.47 -15.36 -3.17
C ASN A 65 -8.79 -15.92 -2.61
N ASN A 66 -8.71 -16.69 -1.53
CA ASN A 66 -9.87 -17.14 -0.73
C ASN A 66 -10.51 -15.97 0.04
N ARG A 67 -10.60 -14.80 -0.59
CA ARG A 67 -11.41 -13.69 -0.13
C ARG A 67 -12.60 -13.66 -1.06
N THR A 68 -13.64 -14.38 -0.68
CA THR A 68 -15.00 -14.03 -1.13
C THR A 68 -15.16 -12.54 -0.87
N GLY A 69 -15.44 -11.76 -1.91
CA GLY A 69 -15.68 -10.33 -1.77
C GLY A 69 -16.78 -10.06 -0.72
N ILE A 70 -16.90 -8.81 -0.27
CA ILE A 70 -17.99 -8.41 0.62
C ILE A 70 -19.32 -8.76 -0.09
N PRO A 71 -20.17 -9.63 0.47
CA PRO A 71 -21.46 -9.95 -0.12
C PRO A 71 -22.30 -8.68 -0.29
N ASN A 72 -22.96 -8.54 -1.44
CA ASN A 72 -23.77 -7.36 -1.78
C ASN A 72 -23.01 -6.03 -1.68
N ARG A 73 -21.71 -6.04 -1.99
CA ARG A 73 -20.94 -4.82 -2.13
C ARG A 73 -21.53 -3.97 -3.26
N VAL A 74 -22.05 -2.82 -2.88
CA VAL A 74 -22.34 -1.72 -3.82
C VAL A 74 -21.04 -0.99 -4.08
N ASP A 75 -20.72 -0.71 -5.35
CA ASP A 75 -19.52 0.03 -5.67
C ASP A 75 -19.62 1.48 -5.18
N ILE A 76 -18.47 2.11 -4.91
CA ILE A 76 -18.45 3.47 -4.35
C ILE A 76 -19.13 4.45 -5.31
N ASP A 77 -18.97 4.23 -6.61
CA ASP A 77 -19.56 5.04 -7.67
C ASP A 77 -21.08 4.87 -7.80
N GLU A 78 -21.64 3.78 -7.24
CA GLU A 78 -23.08 3.49 -7.26
C GLU A 78 -23.82 3.99 -6.01
N ARG A 79 -23.11 4.63 -5.07
CA ARG A 79 -23.73 5.20 -3.87
C ARG A 79 -24.63 6.38 -4.24
N SER A 80 -25.76 6.51 -3.56
CA SER A 80 -26.61 7.69 -3.70
C SER A 80 -25.86 8.96 -3.26
N GLU A 81 -26.21 10.10 -3.86
CA GLU A 81 -25.60 11.38 -3.49
C GLU A 81 -25.86 11.75 -2.02
N ALA A 82 -27.02 11.37 -1.48
CA ALA A 82 -27.36 11.58 -0.06
C ALA A 82 -26.34 10.94 0.90
N ALA A 83 -25.83 9.75 0.56
CA ALA A 83 -24.81 9.06 1.33
C ALA A 83 -23.43 9.74 1.24
N ASN A 84 -23.17 10.47 0.16
CA ASN A 84 -21.92 11.23 -0.03
C ASN A 84 -21.97 12.59 0.68
N ASN A 85 -23.10 13.29 0.57
CA ASN A 85 -23.24 14.67 1.02
C ASN A 85 -23.42 14.83 2.55
N GLN A 86 -23.64 13.73 3.29
CA GLN A 86 -23.92 13.76 4.74
C GLN A 86 -25.21 14.51 5.08
N ASP A 87 -26.26 14.31 4.28
CA ASP A 87 -27.53 15.04 4.40
C ASP A 87 -28.68 14.21 5.00
N GLU A 88 -28.55 12.87 5.05
CA GLU A 88 -29.53 11.96 5.64
C GLU A 88 -28.99 11.14 6.84
N PHE A 89 -29.81 11.03 7.91
CA PHE A 89 -29.51 10.21 9.08
C PHE A 89 -29.60 8.73 8.74
N GLY A 90 -28.70 7.92 9.32
CA GLY A 90 -28.73 6.45 9.17
C GLY A 90 -27.63 5.88 8.28
N HIS A 91 -26.71 6.73 7.82
CA HIS A 91 -25.46 6.30 7.20
C HIS A 91 -24.38 6.12 8.27
N PHE A 92 -24.10 4.85 8.59
CA PHE A 92 -23.09 4.48 9.58
C PHE A 92 -21.76 4.11 8.91
N GLU A 93 -20.67 4.63 9.44
CA GLU A 93 -19.31 4.22 9.15
C GLU A 93 -18.85 3.21 10.21
N ALA A 94 -18.34 2.06 9.78
CA ALA A 94 -17.94 0.97 10.66
C ALA A 94 -16.43 0.76 10.61
N ASP A 95 -15.75 0.98 11.73
CA ASP A 95 -14.32 0.75 11.89
C ASP A 95 -14.04 -0.39 12.86
N THR A 96 -12.86 -1.02 12.76
CA THR A 96 -12.43 -2.08 13.67
C THR A 96 -11.07 -1.75 14.26
N ILE A 97 -11.04 -1.51 15.57
CA ILE A 97 -9.83 -1.32 16.35
C ILE A 97 -9.35 -2.68 16.84
N ILE A 98 -8.10 -3.03 16.54
CA ILE A 98 -7.47 -4.28 16.95
C ILE A 98 -6.38 -3.97 17.97
N GLY A 99 -6.48 -4.59 19.15
CA GLY A 99 -5.49 -4.42 20.21
C GLY A 99 -4.12 -5.00 19.85
N LYS A 100 -3.10 -4.60 20.62
CA LYS A 100 -1.72 -5.07 20.45
C LYS A 100 -1.68 -6.62 20.48
N ALA A 101 -0.85 -7.21 19.61
CA ALA A 101 -0.76 -8.67 19.45
C ALA A 101 -2.11 -9.35 19.13
N HIS A 102 -3.05 -8.64 18.49
CA HIS A 102 -4.39 -9.12 18.18
C HIS A 102 -5.23 -9.50 19.41
N GLN A 103 -4.88 -8.96 20.59
CA GLN A 103 -5.62 -9.17 21.83
C GLN A 103 -6.73 -8.13 21.94
N GLY A 104 -7.97 -8.56 21.74
CA GLY A 104 -9.15 -7.70 21.79
C GLY A 104 -9.45 -7.03 20.45
N VAL A 105 -10.74 -6.93 20.15
CA VAL A 105 -11.28 -6.27 18.97
C VAL A 105 -12.42 -5.38 19.43
N ILE A 106 -12.47 -4.14 18.97
CA ILE A 106 -13.59 -3.23 19.20
C ILE A 106 -14.09 -2.79 17.83
N VAL A 107 -15.39 -2.91 17.59
CA VAL A 107 -16.04 -2.30 16.44
C VAL A 107 -16.65 -0.98 16.86
N THR A 108 -16.42 0.05 16.05
CA THR A 108 -17.05 1.35 16.21
C THR A 108 -18.03 1.59 15.06
N LEU A 109 -19.20 2.13 15.38
CA LEU A 109 -20.20 2.57 14.41
C LEU A 109 -20.43 4.06 14.61
N ASP A 110 -20.16 4.84 13.57
CA ASP A 110 -20.26 6.29 13.58
C ASP A 110 -21.35 6.76 12.64
N GLU A 111 -22.36 7.42 13.20
CA GLU A 111 -23.41 8.06 12.41
C GLU A 111 -22.91 9.43 11.93
N ARG A 112 -22.92 9.65 10.62
CA ARG A 112 -22.16 10.75 9.99
C ARG A 112 -22.77 12.13 10.23
N ILE A 113 -24.04 12.26 10.62
CA ILE A 113 -24.72 13.56 10.82
C ILE A 113 -24.76 13.97 12.29
N SER A 114 -25.40 13.14 13.11
CA SER A 114 -25.50 13.30 14.57
C SER A 114 -24.17 13.16 15.28
N LYS A 115 -23.15 12.58 14.61
CA LYS A 115 -21.84 12.24 15.19
C LYS A 115 -21.95 11.28 16.38
N LEU A 116 -23.05 10.54 16.46
CA LEU A 116 -23.24 9.49 17.45
C LEU A 116 -22.24 8.36 17.17
N ARG A 117 -21.45 8.00 18.18
CA ARG A 117 -20.49 6.90 18.15
C ARG A 117 -20.93 5.78 19.08
N LEU A 118 -21.08 4.57 18.54
CA LEU A 118 -21.29 3.35 19.30
C LEU A 118 -20.00 2.52 19.26
N ALA A 119 -19.58 1.96 20.39
CA ALA A 119 -18.41 1.08 20.46
C ALA A 119 -18.78 -0.23 21.13
N TYR A 120 -18.41 -1.35 20.52
CA TYR A 120 -18.74 -2.68 21.02
C TYR A 120 -17.53 -3.62 20.99
N PRO A 121 -17.15 -4.25 22.12
CA PRO A 121 -16.08 -5.23 22.15
C PRO A 121 -16.51 -6.54 21.49
N LEU A 122 -15.65 -7.10 20.63
CA LEU A 122 -15.83 -8.39 19.99
C LEU A 122 -14.84 -9.43 20.55
N ASN A 123 -15.33 -10.66 20.71
CA ASN A 123 -14.51 -11.79 21.13
C ASN A 123 -13.54 -12.27 20.02
N SER A 124 -13.82 -11.99 18.75
CA SER A 124 -12.94 -12.32 17.61
C SER A 124 -13.29 -11.50 16.35
N LYS A 125 -12.38 -11.49 15.36
CA LYS A 125 -12.54 -10.76 14.08
C LYS A 125 -13.46 -11.47 13.06
N THR A 126 -13.97 -12.65 13.38
CA THR A 126 -14.61 -13.51 12.37
C THR A 126 -16.08 -13.15 12.17
N GLN A 127 -16.43 -12.77 10.94
CA GLN A 127 -17.82 -12.67 10.48
C GLN A 127 -18.41 -14.08 10.41
N ARG A 128 -19.28 -14.45 11.35
CA ARG A 128 -20.17 -15.59 11.18
C ARG A 128 -21.35 -15.10 10.35
N GLY A 129 -21.34 -15.41 9.05
CA GLY A 129 -22.51 -15.20 8.21
C GLY A 129 -23.70 -15.98 8.76
N GLY A 130 -24.83 -15.29 8.91
CA GLY A 130 -26.16 -15.91 9.00
C GLY A 130 -26.79 -15.98 7.62
#